data_AF-A0A102L127-F1
#
_entry.id   AF-A0A102L127-F1
#
_cell.length_a   1.000
_cell.length_b   1.000
_cell.length_c   1.000
_cell.angle_alpha   90.00
_cell.angle_beta   90.00
_cell.angle_gamma   90.00
#
_symmetry.space_group_name_H-M   'P 1'
#
loop_
_entity.id
_entity.type
_entity.pdbx_description
1 polymer ?
#
loop_
_entity_poly.entity_id
_entity_poly.type
_entity_poly.pdbx_seq_one_letter_code
_entity_poly.pdbx_strand_id
1 'polypeptide(L)' 'MRVSSHVFPEVSAQLLRVTPGAHYLESLGIATPLLARPLRVVDGMAIVDDTPGSGIVWNDDAVARHLVD' A
#
# COMPACT_ATOMS: atom_id res chain seq x y z
N MET A 1 -17.83 14.97 -3.41
CA MET A 1 -18.04 13.62 -3.99
C MET A 1 -17.32 12.61 -3.11
N ARG A 2 -17.74 11.34 -3.08
CA ARG A 2 -16.99 10.28 -2.39
C ARG A 2 -15.89 9.76 -3.31
N VAL A 3 -14.68 9.60 -2.78
CA VAL A 3 -13.51 9.14 -3.53
C VAL A 3 -12.93 7.90 -2.84
N SER A 4 -12.83 6.81 -3.58
CA SER A 4 -12.15 5.59 -3.15
C SER A 4 -10.88 5.38 -3.99
N SER A 5 -9.97 4.52 -3.52
CA SER A 5 -8.79 4.16 -4.29
C SER A 5 -9.01 2.90 -5.14
N HIS A 6 -8.10 2.68 -6.09
CA HIS A 6 -7.97 1.45 -6.85
C HIS A 6 -6.48 1.13 -6.98
N VAL A 7 -6.09 -0.06 -6.55
CA VAL A 7 -4.73 -0.58 -6.45
C VAL A 7 -3.79 0.30 -5.60
N PHE A 8 -2.50 -0.04 -5.60
CA PHE A 8 -1.42 0.67 -4.90
C PHE A 8 -1.76 1.04 -3.44
N PRO A 9 -2.20 0.08 -2.60
CA PRO A 9 -2.72 0.39 -1.27
C PRO A 9 -1.72 1.16 -0.38
N GLU A 10 -0.42 0.93 -0.53
CA GLU A 10 0.64 1.62 0.22
C GLU A 10 0.64 3.13 -0.05
N VAL A 11 0.47 3.53 -1.31
CA VAL A 11 0.45 4.95 -1.71
C VAL A 11 -0.95 5.55 -1.53
N SER A 12 -1.98 4.79 -1.91
CA SER A 12 -3.38 5.19 -1.78
C SER A 12 -3.78 5.49 -0.34
N ALA A 13 -3.28 4.72 0.64
CA ALA A 13 -3.54 4.97 2.06
C ALA A 13 -3.04 6.36 2.49
N GLN A 14 -1.90 6.82 1.96
CA GLN A 14 -1.39 8.15 2.25
C GLN A 14 -2.21 9.24 1.56
N LEU A 15 -2.51 9.06 0.27
CA LEU A 15 -3.26 10.05 -0.51
C LEU A 15 -4.69 10.25 0.02
N LEU A 16 -5.34 9.18 0.47
CA LEU A 16 -6.68 9.27 1.05
C LEU A 16 -6.72 10.08 2.35
N ARG A 17 -5.62 10.16 3.12
CA ARG A 17 -5.55 11.03 4.33
C ARG A 17 -5.69 12.51 4.01
N VAL A 18 -5.38 12.92 2.78
CA VAL A 18 -5.46 14.32 2.32
C VAL A 18 -6.50 14.54 1.23
N THR A 19 -7.34 13.53 0.94
CA THR A 19 -8.39 13.61 -0.09
C THR A 19 -9.73 14.02 0.53
N PRO A 20 -10.29 15.19 0.18
CA PRO A 20 -11.64 15.54 0.60
C PRO A 20 -12.66 14.51 0.12
N GLY A 21 -13.44 13.96 1.04
CA GLY A 21 -14.45 12.94 0.72
C GLY A 21 -13.88 11.52 0.52
N ALA A 22 -12.69 11.23 1.04
CA ALA A 22 -12.16 9.87 1.11
C ALA A 22 -13.20 8.88 1.68
N HIS A 23 -13.34 7.72 1.04
CA HIS A 23 -14.42 6.77 1.31
C HIS A 23 -13.88 5.38 1.64
N TYR A 24 -13.39 4.61 0.66
CA TYR A 24 -12.76 3.32 0.90
C TYR A 24 -11.35 3.27 0.30
N LEU A 25 -10.46 2.61 1.03
CA LEU A 25 -9.20 2.12 0.49
C LEU A 25 -9.44 0.71 -0.04
N GLU A 26 -9.11 0.47 -1.30
CA GLU A 26 -9.00 -0.90 -1.80
C GLU A 26 -7.76 -1.57 -1.21
N SER A 27 -7.96 -2.61 -0.39
CA SER A 27 -6.90 -3.41 0.20
C SER A 27 -6.70 -4.68 -0.62
N LEU A 28 -5.64 -4.71 -1.44
CA LEU A 28 -5.35 -5.82 -2.33
C LEU A 28 -3.87 -6.22 -2.25
N GLY A 29 -3.60 -7.48 -1.91
CA GLY A 29 -2.26 -7.98 -1.62
C GLY A 29 -1.43 -8.40 -2.84
N ILE A 30 -1.65 -7.81 -4.03
CA ILE A 30 -0.92 -8.20 -5.27
C ILE A 30 0.59 -8.09 -5.07
N ALA A 31 1.05 -6.94 -4.58
CA ALA A 31 2.48 -6.66 -4.41
C ALA A 31 3.03 -7.15 -3.06
N THR A 32 2.17 -7.57 -2.12
CA THR A 32 2.57 -7.99 -0.76
C THR A 32 3.73 -8.99 -0.73
N PRO A 33 3.80 -10.02 -1.60
CA PRO A 33 4.93 -10.96 -1.61
C PRO A 33 6.28 -10.33 -1.97
N LEU A 34 6.27 -9.18 -2.64
CA LEU A 34 7.48 -8.47 -3.09
C LEU A 34 7.94 -7.40 -2.07
N LEU A 35 7.14 -7.10 -1.04
CA LEU A 35 7.43 -6.05 -0.07
C LEU A 35 8.07 -6.62 1.19
N ALA A 36 9.19 -6.05 1.62
CA ALA A 36 9.79 -6.34 2.92
C ALA A 36 8.92 -5.83 4.08
N ARG A 37 8.13 -4.78 3.85
CA ARG A 37 7.20 -4.18 4.81
C ARG A 37 5.83 -3.92 4.17
N PRO A 38 4.96 -4.93 4.09
CA PRO A 38 3.60 -4.73 3.56
C PRO A 38 2.78 -3.75 4.41
N LEU A 39 1.82 -3.07 3.77
CA LEU A 39 0.85 -2.24 4.49
C LEU A 39 0.10 -3.07 5.53
N ARG A 40 0.09 -2.60 6.78
CA ARG A 40 -0.67 -3.26 7.85
C ARG A 40 -2.12 -2.81 7.81
N VAL A 41 -3.04 -3.76 7.95
CA VAL A 41 -4.47 -3.52 8.16
C VAL A 41 -4.83 -4.04 9.55
N VAL A 42 -5.33 -3.17 10.42
CA VAL A 42 -5.74 -3.50 11.80
C VAL A 42 -7.18 -3.03 11.96
N ASP A 43 -8.07 -3.92 12.41
CA ASP A 43 -9.50 -3.64 12.59
C ASP A 43 -10.17 -3.01 11.35
N GLY A 44 -9.77 -3.47 10.16
CA GLY A 44 -10.28 -2.98 8.87
C GLY A 44 -9.68 -1.64 8.41
N MET A 45 -8.71 -1.08 9.14
CA MET A 45 -8.08 0.20 8.84
C MET A 45 -6.62 0.05 8.43
N ALA A 46 -6.22 0.69 7.34
CA ALA A 46 -4.82 0.75 6.91
C ALA A 46 -4.00 1.64 7.85
N ILE A 47 -2.82 1.13 8.24
CA ILE A 47 -1.90 1.84 9.13
C ILE A 47 -0.74 2.40 8.33
N VAL A 48 -0.81 3.70 8.06
CA VAL A 48 0.29 4.47 7.47
C VAL A 48 1.33 4.74 8.55
N ASP A 49 2.59 4.38 8.30
CA ASP A 49 3.71 4.63 9.22
C ASP A 49 4.30 6.05 9.03
N ASP A 50 5.23 6.43 9.90
CA ASP A 50 5.92 7.73 9.86
C ASP A 50 7.23 7.66 9.06
N THR A 51 7.34 6.71 8.11
CA THR A 51 8.54 6.61 7.28
C THR A 51 8.49 7.63 6.12
N PRO A 52 9.62 8.24 5.73
CA PRO A 52 9.64 9.16 4.61
C PRO A 52 9.16 8.53 3.30
N GLY A 53 8.36 9.25 2.52
CA GLY A 53 7.88 8.82 1.22
C GLY A 53 6.76 7.77 1.31
N SER A 54 6.71 6.84 0.33
CA SER A 54 5.67 5.80 0.28
C SER A 54 5.86 4.68 1.32
N GLY A 55 7.01 4.61 1.99
CA GLY A 55 7.38 3.52 2.89
C GLY A 55 7.65 2.18 2.18
N ILE A 56 7.56 2.11 0.85
CA ILE A 56 7.81 0.89 0.08
C ILE A 56 9.27 0.48 0.22
N VAL A 57 9.47 -0.77 0.65
CA VAL A 57 10.78 -1.43 0.71
C VAL A 57 10.64 -2.78 0.03
N TRP A 58 11.47 -3.04 -0.98
CA TRP A 58 11.47 -4.31 -1.69
C TRP A 58 12.09 -5.41 -0.85
N ASN A 59 11.55 -6.63 -1.00
CA ASN A 59 12.22 -7.84 -0.60
C ASN A 59 13.05 -8.33 -1.80
N ASP A 60 14.35 -8.06 -1.78
CA ASP A 60 15.25 -8.35 -2.90
C ASP A 60 15.26 -9.83 -3.30
N ASP A 61 15.17 -10.75 -2.32
CA ASP A 61 15.09 -12.20 -2.59
C ASP A 61 13.79 -12.57 -3.32
N ALA A 62 12.67 -11.96 -2.93
CA ALA A 62 11.39 -12.20 -3.57
C ALA A 62 11.35 -11.60 -4.99
N VAL A 63 11.92 -10.39 -5.16
CA VAL A 63 12.06 -9.77 -6.48
C VAL A 63 12.93 -10.63 -7.39
N ALA A 64 14.09 -11.09 -6.92
CA ALA A 64 14.98 -11.95 -7.70
C ALA A 64 14.31 -13.27 -8.12
N ARG A 65 13.49 -13.87 -7.24
CA ARG A 65 12.73 -15.09 -7.54
C ARG A 65 11.70 -14.90 -8.66
N HIS A 66 11.12 -13.70 -8.77
CA HIS A 66 10.07 -13.37 -9.72
C HIS A 66 10.55 -12.50 -10.88
N LEU A 67 11.87 -12.35 -11.04
CA LEU A 67 12.46 -11.62 -12.16
C LEU A 67 12.10 -12.33 -13.47
N VAL A 68 11.73 -11.55 -14.48
CA VAL A 68 11.45 -12.02 -15.83
C VAL A 68 12.48 -11.38 -16.75
N ASP A 69 13.25 -12.22 -17.45
CA ASP A 69 14.28 -11.84 -18.43
C ASP A 69 13.72 -11.75 -19.85
#